data_AF-A0A1M6J2L7-F1
#
_entry.id   AF-A0A1M6J2L7-F1
#
_cell.length_a   1.000
_cell.length_b   1.000
_cell.length_c   1.000
_cell.angle_alpha   90.00
_cell.angle_beta   90.00
_cell.angle_gamma   90.00
#
_symmetry.space_group_name_H-M   'P 1'
#
loop_
_entity.id
_entity.type
_entity.pdbx_description
1 polymer ?
#
loop_
_entity_poly.entity_id
_entity_poly.type
_entity_poly.pdbx_seq_one_letter_code
_entity_poly.pdbx_strand_id
1 'polypeptide(L)' 'MLNDMNKPENSAKWSKERFDAELEKGYNDMLNGRTRPAAMVLSDVKKKYKKIDPLV' A
#
# COMPACT_ATOMS: atom_id res chain seq x y z
N MET A 1 3.98 1.20 -21.82
CA MET A 1 4.38 2.07 -20.69
C MET A 1 3.64 1.62 -19.43
N LEU A 2 4.03 0.50 -18.81
CA LEU A 2 3.25 -0.17 -17.74
C LEU A 2 4.08 -0.61 -16.52
N ASN A 3 5.28 -0.03 -16.29
CA ASN A 3 6.20 -0.52 -15.26
C ASN A 3 6.31 0.31 -13.96
N ASP A 4 5.68 1.48 -13.85
CA ASP A 4 5.91 2.37 -12.69
C ASP A 4 4.73 2.52 -11.71
N MET A 5 3.52 2.05 -12.02
CA MET A 5 2.33 2.25 -11.17
C MET A 5 2.30 1.45 -9.85
N ASN A 6 3.28 0.57 -9.61
CA ASN A 6 3.27 -0.35 -8.46
C ASN A 6 4.43 -0.13 -7.47
N LYS A 7 5.17 0.97 -7.61
CA LYS A 7 6.22 1.32 -6.63
C LYS A 7 5.59 2.12 -5.49
N PRO A 8 5.73 1.70 -4.21
CA PRO A 8 5.32 2.52 -3.09
C PRO A 8 6.07 3.87 -3.14
N GLU A 9 5.32 4.96 -3.16
CA GLU A 9 5.88 6.30 -3.06
C GLU A 9 6.17 6.65 -1.59
N ASN A 10 7.21 7.46 -1.37
CA ASN A 10 7.49 8.01 -0.04
C ASN A 10 6.61 9.26 0.18
N SER A 11 5.59 9.13 1.02
CA SER A 11 4.64 10.21 1.32
C SER A 11 5.29 11.44 1.98
N ALA A 12 6.47 11.31 2.59
CA ALA A 12 7.21 12.45 3.14
C ALA A 12 7.69 13.45 2.06
N LYS A 13 7.65 13.06 0.78
CA LYS A 13 7.97 13.92 -0.37
C LYS A 13 6.74 14.57 -1.00
N TRP A 14 5.54 14.27 -0.50
CA TRP A 14 4.32 14.82 -1.06
C TRP A 14 4.10 16.26 -0.60
N SER A 15 3.41 17.04 -1.43
CA SER A 15 2.85 18.31 -0.97
C SER A 15 1.77 18.02 0.08
N LYS A 16 1.49 19.02 0.93
CA LYS A 16 0.45 18.91 1.95
C LYS A 16 -0.91 18.61 1.32
N GLU A 17 -1.24 19.26 0.22
CA GLU A 17 -2.51 19.11 -0.48
C GLU A 17 -2.70 17.68 -1.00
N ARG A 18 -1.66 17.09 -1.61
CA ARG A 18 -1.71 15.70 -2.07
C ARG A 18 -1.84 14.72 -0.90
N PHE A 19 -1.11 14.97 0.18
CA PHE A 19 -1.15 14.13 1.38
C PHE A 19 -2.54 14.11 2.01
N ASP A 20 -3.13 15.30 2.21
CA ASP A 20 -4.47 15.44 2.78
C ASP A 20 -5.52 14.78 1.87
N ALA A 21 -5.43 14.97 0.55
CA ALA A 21 -6.36 14.34 -0.40
C ALA A 21 -6.31 12.80 -0.37
N GLU A 22 -5.12 12.20 -0.24
CA GLU A 22 -4.99 10.73 -0.12
C GLU A 22 -5.49 10.22 1.25
N LEU A 23 -5.35 11.01 2.33
CA LEU A 23 -5.94 10.66 3.64
C LEU A 23 -7.47 10.67 3.59
N GLU A 24 -8.07 11.72 3.02
CA GLU A 24 -9.53 11.82 2.85
C GLU A 24 -10.08 10.68 2.00
N LYS A 25 -9.40 10.37 0.90
CA LYS A 25 -9.74 9.22 0.05
C LYS A 25 -9.66 7.91 0.82
N GLY A 26 -8.58 7.67 1.57
CA GLY A 26 -8.42 6.46 2.38
C GLY A 26 -9.52 6.31 3.44
N TYR A 27 -9.92 7.41 4.08
CA TYR A 27 -11.05 7.42 5.01
C TYR A 27 -12.37 7.10 4.33
N ASN A 28 -12.65 7.69 3.16
CA ASN A 28 -13.85 7.39 2.39
C ASN A 28 -13.88 5.93 1.90
N ASP A 29 -12.75 5.37 1.47
CA ASP A 29 -12.66 3.95 1.08
C ASP A 29 -12.93 3.04 2.29
N MET A 30 -12.45 3.39 3.48
CA MET A 30 -12.76 2.68 4.73
C MET A 30 -14.26 2.69 5.02
N LEU A 31 -14.92 3.86 4.96
CA LEU A 31 -16.37 3.99 5.18
C LEU A 31 -17.18 3.19 4.16
N ASN A 32 -16.73 3.13 2.90
CA ASN A 32 -17.36 2.36 1.83
C ASN A 32 -17.05 0.85 1.90
N GLY A 33 -16.38 0.37 2.95
CA GLY A 33 -16.04 -1.05 3.12
C GLY A 33 -15.01 -1.55 2.10
N ARG A 34 -14.30 -0.67 1.40
CA ARG A 34 -13.20 -1.00 0.47
C ARG A 34 -11.92 -1.29 1.25
N THR A 35 -12.04 -2.16 2.25
CA THR A 35 -10.93 -2.60 3.10
C THR A 35 -10.63 -4.08 2.82
N ARG A 36 -9.44 -4.52 3.23
CA ARG A 36 -9.04 -5.92 3.14
C ARG A 36 -8.80 -6.47 4.53
N PRO A 37 -9.17 -7.73 4.83
CA PRO A 37 -8.87 -8.34 6.12
C PRO A 37 -7.36 -8.36 6.39
N ALA A 38 -6.96 -8.01 7.61
CA ALA A 38 -5.55 -7.95 8.01
C ALA A 38 -4.81 -9.28 7.77
N ALA A 39 -5.47 -10.42 8.00
CA ALA A 39 -4.91 -11.74 7.76
C ALA A 39 -4.51 -11.97 6.29
N MET A 40 -5.29 -11.44 5.33
CA MET A 40 -4.97 -11.55 3.91
C MET A 40 -3.74 -10.70 3.56
N VAL A 41 -3.70 -9.46 4.06
CA VAL A 41 -2.56 -8.56 3.84
C VAL A 41 -1.27 -9.15 4.43
N LEU A 42 -1.34 -9.69 5.65
CA LEU A 42 -0.19 -10.33 6.30
C LEU A 42 0.31 -11.55 5.52
N SER A 43 -0.60 -12.37 4.99
CA SER A 43 -0.25 -13.53 4.17
C SER A 43 0.49 -13.10 2.90
N ASP A 44 0.02 -12.06 2.21
CA ASP A 44 0.66 -11.53 1.00
C ASP A 44 2.06 -10.97 1.29
N VAL A 45 2.21 -10.23 2.40
CA VAL A 45 3.51 -9.73 2.88
C VAL A 45 4.47 -10.89 3.13
N LYS A 46 4.06 -11.92 3.88
CA LYS A 46 4.89 -13.10 4.13
C LYS A 46 5.34 -13.79 2.85
N LYS A 47 4.44 -13.96 1.86
CA LYS A 47 4.79 -14.54 0.55
C LYS A 47 5.81 -13.70 -0.21
N LYS A 48 5.68 -12.38 -0.17
CA LYS A 48 6.57 -11.45 -0.87
C LYS A 48 7.98 -11.49 -0.30
N TYR A 49 8.12 -11.47 1.02
CA TYR A 49 9.43 -11.45 1.68
C TYR A 49 10.07 -12.84 1.82
N LYS A 50 9.29 -13.93 1.86
CA LYS A 50 9.83 -15.31 1.81
C LYS A 50 10.62 -15.60 0.53
N LYS A 51 10.33 -14.92 -0.58
CA LYS A 51 11.07 -15.04 -1.85
C LYS A 51 12.41 -14.28 -1.86
N ILE A 52 12.70 -13.48 -0.83
CA ILE A 52 13.89 -12.62 -0.75
C ILE A 52 14.96 -13.23 0.19
N ASP A 53 14.74 -14.44 0.73
CA ASP A 53 15.80 -15.25 1.34
C ASP A 53 16.41 -16.21 0.30
N PRO A 54 17.56 -15.88 -0.32
CA PRO A 54 18.41 -16.85 -1.00
C PRO A 54 19.49 -17.46 -0.07
N LEU A 55 19.41 -17.24 1.24
CA LEU A 55 20.42 -17.72 2.22
C LEU A 55 19.85 -18.65 3.31
N VAL A 56 18.71 -19.31 3.02
CA VAL A 56 18.41 -20.66 3.52
C VAL A 56 18.23 -21.57 2.32
#